data_AF-A0A2H6IWJ5-F1
#
_entry.id   AF-A0A2H6IWJ5-F1
#
_cell.length_a   1.000
_cell.length_b   1.000
_cell.length_c   1.000
_cell.angle_alpha   90.00
_cell.angle_beta   90.00
_cell.angle_gamma   90.00
#
_symmetry.space_group_name_H-M   'P 1'
#
loop_
_entity.id
_entity.type
_entity.pdbx_description
1 polymer ?
#
loop_
_entity_poly.entity_id
_entity_poly.type
_entity_poly.pdbx_seq_one_letter_code
_entity_poly.pdbx_strand_id
1 'polypeptide(L)'
;MNAGRRNIASGSPYEKSIGFSRAVRVGNTLWVGGTAPIGANGKTVGAGDPAAQTRRCLEIISEALGEAGAELKHVVRTRIFVTDLANWEAIGRAHGEIFAEIRPASTLVEVSGLIDPDWLVEIEADAVIGDGEDNWDNAWAARGGKGKPER
;
A
#
# COMPACT_ATOMS: atom_id res chain seq x y z
N MET A 1 -21.16 -0.06 -14.79
CA MET A 1 -20.18 -0.34 -13.73
C MET A 1 -19.68 -1.75 -13.95
N ASN A 2 -18.36 -1.98 -14.06
CA ASN A 2 -17.82 -3.32 -14.24
C ASN A 2 -18.18 -4.18 -13.02
N ALA A 3 -18.85 -5.31 -13.26
CA ALA A 3 -19.14 -6.30 -12.23
C ALA A 3 -17.84 -6.68 -11.53
N GLY A 4 -17.73 -6.41 -10.22
CA GLY A 4 -16.55 -6.72 -9.40
C GLY A 4 -15.61 -5.55 -9.08
N ARG A 5 -15.90 -4.31 -9.51
CA ARG A 5 -15.17 -3.12 -9.03
C ARG A 5 -15.82 -2.54 -7.77
N ARG A 6 -15.01 -2.26 -6.75
CA ARG A 6 -15.41 -1.51 -5.54
C ARG A 6 -14.43 -0.39 -5.26
N ASN A 7 -14.94 0.83 -5.12
CA ASN A 7 -14.15 1.98 -4.71
C ASN A 7 -14.30 2.16 -3.19
N ILE A 8 -13.19 2.48 -2.52
CA ILE A 8 -13.12 2.80 -1.10
C ILE A 8 -12.87 4.30 -0.98
N ALA A 9 -13.70 4.98 -0.19
CA ALA A 9 -13.58 6.41 0.02
C ALA A 9 -12.62 6.71 1.18
N SER A 10 -11.92 7.83 1.11
CA SER A 10 -11.11 8.38 2.21
C SER A 10 -11.90 9.37 3.06
N GLY A 11 -13.03 9.88 2.54
CA GLY A 11 -13.72 11.02 3.12
C GLY A 11 -13.06 12.37 2.81
N SER A 12 -12.01 12.39 1.97
CA SER A 12 -11.37 13.63 1.54
C SER A 12 -12.36 14.51 0.77
N PRO A 13 -12.41 15.83 1.06
CA PRO A 13 -13.29 16.76 0.35
C PRO A 13 -12.98 16.84 -1.15
N TYR A 14 -11.78 16.41 -1.56
CA TYR A 14 -11.31 16.49 -2.93
C TYR A 14 -11.69 15.28 -3.80
N GLU A 15 -12.21 14.18 -3.23
CA GLU A 15 -12.46 12.95 -4.00
C GLU A 15 -13.41 13.16 -5.17
N LYS A 16 -14.45 13.99 -4.98
CA LYS A 16 -15.44 14.28 -6.02
C LYS A 16 -14.93 15.29 -7.05
N SER A 17 -14.20 16.32 -6.61
CA SER A 17 -13.74 17.39 -7.50
C SER A 17 -12.50 17.00 -8.30
N ILE A 18 -11.60 16.21 -7.73
CA ILE A 18 -10.39 15.69 -8.40
C ILE A 18 -10.66 14.34 -9.08
N GLY A 19 -11.52 13.50 -8.50
CA GLY A 19 -11.89 12.21 -9.10
C GLY A 19 -10.96 11.06 -8.71
N PHE A 20 -10.77 10.81 -7.41
CA PHE A 20 -10.00 9.68 -6.90
C PHE A 20 -10.75 8.91 -5.80
N SER A 21 -10.20 7.78 -5.39
CA SER A 21 -10.68 6.97 -4.27
C SER A 21 -9.47 6.58 -3.43
N ARG A 22 -9.64 6.42 -2.11
CA ARG A 22 -8.58 5.91 -1.22
C ARG A 22 -7.98 4.61 -1.76
N ALA A 23 -8.86 3.70 -2.14
CA ALA A 23 -8.46 2.44 -2.76
C ALA A 23 -9.50 1.99 -3.78
N VAL A 24 -9.07 1.12 -4.69
CA VAL A 24 -9.93 0.46 -5.66
C VAL A 24 -9.64 -1.03 -5.61
N ARG A 25 -10.70 -1.82 -5.45
CA ARG A 25 -10.67 -3.28 -5.60
C ARG A 25 -11.27 -3.66 -6.95
N VAL A 26 -10.61 -4.57 -7.66
CA VAL A 26 -11.17 -5.29 -8.81
C VAL A 26 -10.84 -6.77 -8.66
N GLY A 27 -11.87 -7.60 -8.45
CA GLY A 27 -11.67 -9.03 -8.17
C GLY A 27 -10.85 -9.25 -6.88
N ASN A 28 -9.69 -9.90 -7.02
CA ASN A 28 -8.74 -10.16 -5.93
C ASN A 28 -7.58 -9.14 -5.85
N THR A 29 -7.54 -8.18 -6.78
CA THR A 29 -6.51 -7.13 -6.81
C THR A 29 -7.00 -5.83 -6.17
N LEU A 30 -6.10 -5.18 -5.46
CA LEU A 30 -6.32 -3.91 -4.76
C LEU A 30 -5.20 -2.92 -5.05
N TRP A 31 -5.58 -1.66 -5.22
CA TRP A 31 -4.65 -0.54 -5.32
C TRP A 31 -5.05 0.54 -4.33
N VAL A 32 -4.13 0.91 -3.44
CA VAL A 32 -4.26 2.04 -2.53
C VAL A 32 -3.50 3.21 -3.13
N GLY A 33 -4.18 4.34 -3.32
CA GLY A 33 -3.57 5.54 -3.86
C GLY A 33 -2.54 6.17 -2.92
N GLY A 34 -1.83 7.18 -3.42
CA GLY A 34 -0.87 7.97 -2.65
C GLY A 34 -1.45 8.39 -1.30
N THR A 35 -0.79 7.93 -0.23
CA THR A 35 -1.25 8.09 1.13
C THR A 35 -0.25 8.95 1.90
N ALA A 36 -0.71 10.16 2.21
CA ALA A 36 0.00 11.16 3.01
C ALA A 36 -0.31 11.01 4.52
N PRO A 37 0.51 11.57 5.41
CA PRO A 37 0.42 11.41 6.87
C PRO A 37 -0.65 12.31 7.51
N ILE A 38 -1.90 12.18 7.06
CA ILE A 38 -3.01 13.03 7.49
C ILE A 38 -3.71 12.44 8.72
N GLY A 39 -3.88 13.26 9.76
CA GLY A 39 -4.64 12.92 10.97
C GLY A 39 -6.15 13.05 10.76
N ALA A 40 -6.95 12.52 11.69
CA ALA A 40 -8.41 12.59 11.63
C ALA A 40 -8.96 14.03 11.62
N ASN A 41 -8.16 15.01 12.07
CA ASN A 41 -8.47 16.44 12.03
C ASN A 41 -8.06 17.13 10.71
N GLY A 42 -7.58 16.37 9.72
CA GLY A 42 -7.10 16.88 8.43
C GLY A 42 -5.72 17.52 8.46
N LYS A 43 -5.00 17.51 9.61
CA LYS A 43 -3.65 18.08 9.74
C LYS A 43 -2.57 17.03 9.56
N THR A 44 -1.37 17.46 9.21
CA THR A 44 -0.17 16.61 9.17
C THR A 44 0.14 16.03 10.55
N VAL A 45 0.31 14.71 10.62
CA VAL A 45 0.82 13.98 11.78
C VAL A 45 2.32 13.84 11.64
N GLY A 46 3.09 14.11 12.69
CA GLY A 46 4.55 13.96 12.65
C GLY A 46 5.26 15.03 11.82
N ALA A 47 4.87 16.31 11.95
CA ALA A 47 5.59 17.41 11.31
C ALA A 47 7.08 17.38 11.68
N GLY A 48 7.96 17.32 10.68
CA GLY A 48 9.41 17.18 10.88
C GLY A 48 9.89 15.78 11.31
N ASP A 49 8.99 14.78 11.42
CA ASP A 49 9.32 13.40 11.80
C ASP A 49 8.93 12.41 10.69
N PRO A 50 9.87 12.04 9.80
CA PRO A 50 9.59 11.16 8.67
C PRO A 50 9.21 9.73 9.10
N ALA A 51 9.66 9.27 10.27
CA ALA A 51 9.30 7.95 10.78
C ALA A 51 7.85 7.94 11.30
N ALA A 52 7.45 8.97 12.05
CA ALA A 52 6.06 9.13 12.49
C ALA A 52 5.10 9.28 11.29
N GLN A 53 5.50 10.05 10.28
CA GLN A 53 4.72 10.18 9.04
C GLN A 53 4.59 8.84 8.31
N THR A 54 5.67 8.07 8.21
CA THR A 54 5.66 6.73 7.59
C THR A 54 4.65 5.82 8.29
N ARG A 55 4.69 5.75 9.62
CA ARG A 55 3.73 4.95 10.40
C ARG A 55 2.29 5.40 10.13
N ARG A 56 2.04 6.72 10.12
CA ARG A 56 0.70 7.24 9.84
C ARG A 56 0.21 6.85 8.45
N CYS A 57 1.09 6.91 7.43
CA CYS A 57 0.72 6.49 6.09
C CYS A 57 0.32 5.00 6.06
N LEU A 58 1.10 4.15 6.74
CA LEU A 58 0.85 2.71 6.80
C LEU A 58 -0.40 2.34 7.60
N GLU A 59 -0.73 3.08 8.67
CA GLU A 59 -2.00 2.95 9.38
C GLU A 59 -3.19 3.19 8.45
N ILE A 60 -3.17 4.30 7.69
CA ILE A 60 -4.24 4.65 6.76
C ILE A 60 -4.34 3.62 5.62
N ILE A 61 -3.19 3.13 5.12
CA ILE A 61 -3.17 2.03 4.14
C ILE A 61 -3.83 0.78 4.73
N SER A 62 -3.50 0.41 5.97
CA SER A 62 -4.09 -0.73 6.67
C SER A 62 -5.62 -0.60 6.79
N GLU A 63 -6.11 0.58 7.18
CA GLU A 63 -7.55 0.89 7.25
C GLU A 63 -8.22 0.71 5.88
N ALA A 64 -7.63 1.26 4.82
CA ALA A 64 -8.13 1.14 3.45
C ALA A 64 -8.17 -0.31 2.95
N LEU A 65 -7.13 -1.09 3.23
CA LEU A 65 -7.08 -2.51 2.94
C LEU A 65 -8.18 -3.26 3.69
N GLY A 66 -8.35 -2.99 4.98
CA GLY A 66 -9.37 -3.60 5.84
C GLY A 66 -10.78 -3.35 5.32
N GLU A 67 -11.10 -2.10 4.97
CA GLU A 67 -12.39 -1.76 4.35
C GLU A 67 -12.65 -2.54 3.06
N ALA A 68 -11.60 -2.82 2.29
CA ALA A 68 -11.69 -3.57 1.05
C ALA A 68 -11.66 -5.10 1.21
N GLY A 69 -11.54 -5.60 2.45
CA GLY A 69 -11.46 -7.04 2.76
C GLY A 69 -10.06 -7.63 2.57
N ALA A 70 -9.02 -6.80 2.67
CA ALA A 70 -7.61 -7.18 2.64
C ALA A 70 -6.93 -6.87 3.99
N GLU A 71 -5.64 -7.19 4.09
CA GLU A 71 -4.80 -7.05 5.28
C GLU A 71 -3.38 -6.71 4.80
N LEU A 72 -2.53 -6.19 5.67
CA LEU A 72 -1.15 -5.83 5.32
C LEU A 72 -0.35 -7.01 4.74
N LYS A 73 -0.60 -8.24 5.18
CA LYS A 73 0.03 -9.47 4.63
C LYS A 73 -0.28 -9.72 3.15
N HIS A 74 -1.35 -9.12 2.62
CA HIS A 74 -1.73 -9.23 1.22
C HIS A 74 -1.02 -8.19 0.33
N VAL A 75 -0.28 -7.24 0.93
CA VAL A 75 0.48 -6.23 0.18
C VAL A 75 1.65 -6.91 -0.54
N VAL A 76 1.68 -6.77 -1.85
CA VAL A 76 2.74 -7.33 -2.71
C VAL A 76 3.71 -6.25 -3.18
N ARG A 77 3.32 -4.97 -3.10
CA ARG A 77 4.19 -3.85 -3.47
C ARG A 77 3.93 -2.60 -2.65
N THR A 78 4.99 -1.88 -2.31
CA THR A 78 4.95 -0.49 -1.83
C THR A 78 5.77 0.43 -2.73
N ARG A 79 5.30 1.67 -2.94
CA ARG A 79 6.07 2.76 -3.55
C ARG A 79 6.10 3.92 -2.57
N ILE A 80 7.28 4.38 -2.23
CA ILE A 80 7.53 5.37 -1.18
C ILE A 80 8.18 6.59 -1.85
N PHE A 81 7.48 7.72 -1.81
CA PHE A 81 7.96 8.99 -2.32
C PHE A 81 8.39 9.85 -1.15
N VAL A 82 9.61 10.38 -1.18
CA VAL A 82 10.18 11.19 -0.09
C VAL A 82 10.68 12.52 -0.62
N THR A 83 10.74 13.55 0.22
CA THR A 83 11.27 14.88 -0.16
C THR A 83 12.76 15.05 0.14
N ASP A 84 13.34 14.20 0.99
CA ASP A 84 14.75 14.22 1.35
C ASP A 84 15.24 12.80 1.69
N LEU A 85 16.09 12.25 0.83
CA LEU A 85 16.68 10.92 0.99
C LEU A 85 17.60 10.83 2.20
N ALA A 86 18.06 11.92 2.82
CA ALA A 86 18.79 11.82 4.09
C ALA A 86 17.98 11.09 5.18
N ASN A 87 16.64 11.06 5.05
CA ASN A 87 15.73 10.40 5.96
C ASN A 87 15.43 8.92 5.61
N TRP A 88 16.04 8.36 4.56
CA TRP A 88 15.69 7.04 4.02
C TRP A 88 15.74 5.92 5.07
N GLU A 89 16.71 5.96 5.98
CA GLU A 89 16.85 4.92 7.00
C GLU A 89 15.71 4.95 8.04
N ALA A 90 15.31 6.15 8.46
CA ALA A 90 14.23 6.32 9.43
C ALA A 90 12.90 5.85 8.84
N ILE A 91 12.66 6.19 7.57
CA ILE A 91 11.50 5.75 6.77
C ILE A 91 11.54 4.24 6.56
N GLY A 92 12.69 3.69 6.15
CA GLY A 92 12.88 2.26 5.92
C GLY A 92 12.68 1.42 7.17
N ARG A 93 13.15 1.88 8.34
CA ARG A 93 12.91 1.22 9.63
C ARG A 93 11.43 1.24 10.01
N ALA A 94 10.75 2.38 9.89
CA ALA A 94 9.32 2.49 10.15
C ALA A 94 8.48 1.61 9.20
N HIS A 95 8.87 1.48 7.93
CA HIS A 95 8.27 0.52 7.00
C HIS A 95 8.54 -0.94 7.44
N GLY A 96 9.77 -1.23 7.87
CA GLY A 96 10.18 -2.54 8.35
C GLY A 96 9.42 -3.04 9.59
N GLU A 97 8.98 -2.13 10.48
CA GLU A 97 8.12 -2.47 11.63
C GLU A 97 6.87 -3.27 11.25
N ILE A 98 6.36 -3.06 10.03
CA ILE A 98 5.18 -3.75 9.49
C ILE A 98 5.58 -4.84 8.50
N PHE A 99 6.50 -4.54 7.58
CA PHE A 99 6.74 -5.36 6.39
C PHE A 99 8.00 -6.23 6.43
N ALA A 100 8.79 -6.23 7.52
CA ALA A 100 10.02 -7.02 7.58
C ALA A 100 9.80 -8.53 7.28
N GLU A 101 8.68 -9.09 7.74
CA GLU A 101 8.34 -10.50 7.48
C GLU A 101 7.60 -10.68 6.14
N ILE A 102 6.72 -9.73 5.78
CA ILE A 102 5.86 -9.77 4.58
C ILE A 102 6.69 -9.59 3.30
N ARG A 103 7.68 -8.69 3.32
CA ARG A 103 8.64 -8.43 2.24
C ARG A 103 7.98 -8.13 0.87
N PRO A 104 7.12 -7.10 0.77
CA PRO A 104 6.61 -6.66 -0.53
C PRO A 104 7.75 -6.14 -1.41
N ALA A 105 7.55 -6.18 -2.74
CA ALA A 105 8.42 -5.44 -3.64
C ALA A 105 8.36 -3.95 -3.25
N SER A 106 9.51 -3.31 -3.02
CA SER A 106 9.52 -1.94 -2.51
C SER A 106 10.40 -1.04 -3.37
N THR A 107 9.97 0.20 -3.53
CA THR A 107 10.73 1.26 -4.19
C THR A 107 10.62 2.51 -3.34
N LEU A 108 11.77 3.14 -3.07
CA LEU A 108 11.85 4.43 -2.41
C LEU A 108 12.59 5.39 -3.34
N VAL A 109 12.00 6.54 -3.64
CA VAL A 109 12.58 7.57 -4.51
C VAL A 109 12.38 8.95 -3.91
N GLU A 110 13.35 9.84 -4.16
CA GLU A 110 13.18 11.27 -3.89
C GLU A 110 12.35 11.92 -4.99
N VAL A 111 11.43 12.80 -4.61
CA VAL A 111 10.65 13.65 -5.51
C VAL A 111 10.89 15.11 -5.19
N SER A 112 10.63 16.00 -6.15
CA SER A 112 10.85 17.45 -5.96
C SER A 112 9.91 18.11 -4.93
N GLY A 113 8.85 17.42 -4.52
CA GLY A 113 7.89 17.89 -3.53
C GLY A 113 6.63 17.05 -3.48
N LEU A 114 5.88 17.19 -2.38
CA LEU A 114 4.55 16.63 -2.16
C LEU A 114 3.51 17.77 -2.09
N ILE A 115 2.21 17.45 -2.05
CA ILE A 115 1.13 18.45 -2.14
C ILE A 115 1.19 19.46 -0.97
N ASP A 116 1.49 18.98 0.23
CA ASP A 116 1.69 19.81 1.43
C ASP A 116 3.20 19.85 1.76
N PRO A 117 3.78 21.04 2.00
CA PRO A 117 5.20 21.17 2.33
C PRO A 117 5.61 20.50 3.65
N ASP A 118 4.67 20.22 4.57
CA ASP A 118 4.96 19.49 5.79
C ASP A 118 5.04 17.97 5.57
N TRP A 119 4.67 17.47 4.39
CA TRP A 119 4.77 16.06 4.05
C TRP A 119 6.19 15.72 3.60
N LEU A 120 6.79 14.77 4.30
CA LEU A 120 8.12 14.23 4.04
C LEU A 120 8.05 12.87 3.34
N VAL A 121 6.90 12.20 3.41
CA VAL A 121 6.66 10.88 2.83
C VAL A 121 5.23 10.73 2.33
N GLU A 122 5.06 10.06 1.20
CA GLU A 122 3.79 9.58 0.67
C GLU A 122 3.97 8.13 0.20
N ILE A 123 2.99 7.26 0.47
CA ILE A 123 3.09 5.82 0.19
C ILE A 123 1.91 5.33 -0.63
N GLU A 124 2.20 4.56 -1.69
CA GLU A 124 1.22 3.70 -2.38
C GLU A 124 1.42 2.24 -1.98
N ALA A 125 0.34 1.45 -2.06
CA ALA A 125 0.40 0.01 -1.86
C ALA A 125 -0.49 -0.74 -2.87
N ASP A 126 0.06 -1.82 -3.44
CA ASP A 126 -0.69 -2.79 -4.25
C ASP A 126 -0.85 -4.07 -3.41
N ALA A 127 -2.06 -4.62 -3.38
CA ALA A 127 -2.37 -5.86 -2.65
C ALA A 127 -3.08 -6.89 -3.53
N VAL A 128 -2.83 -8.16 -3.26
CA VAL A 128 -3.51 -9.29 -3.89
C VAL A 128 -4.00 -10.22 -2.80
N ILE A 129 -5.32 -10.43 -2.74
CA ILE A 129 -5.91 -11.44 -1.88
C ILE A 129 -5.74 -12.78 -2.61
N GLY A 130 -5.05 -13.73 -1.99
CA GLY A 130 -5.05 -15.09 -2.52
C GLY A 130 -6.47 -15.64 -2.49
N ASP A 131 -6.96 -16.13 -3.62
CA ASP A 131 -8.03 -17.12 -3.59
C ASP A 131 -7.39 -18.30 -2.86
N GLY A 132 -7.85 -18.63 -1.65
CA GLY A 132 -7.16 -19.57 -0.76
C GLY A 132 -6.58 -20.77 -1.53
N GLU A 133 -5.29 -21.03 -1.30
CA GLU A 133 -4.41 -21.97 -2.02
C GLU A 133 -3.74 -21.38 -3.28
N ASP A 134 -2.48 -20.98 -3.13
CA ASP A 134 -1.47 -21.16 -4.18
C ASP A 134 -1.40 -22.65 -4.48
N ASN A 135 -2.35 -23.11 -5.28
CA ASN A 135 -2.54 -24.50 -5.59
C ASN A 135 -1.60 -24.86 -6.73
N TRP A 136 -0.32 -24.56 -6.56
CA TRP A 136 0.75 -24.97 -7.48
C TRP A 136 0.64 -26.46 -7.75
N ASP A 137 0.30 -27.24 -6.73
CA ASP A 137 0.07 -28.68 -6.85
C ASP A 137 -1.17 -28.99 -7.73
N ASN A 138 -2.29 -28.27 -7.61
CA ASN A 138 -3.45 -28.46 -8.49
C ASN A 138 -3.23 -27.92 -9.92
N ALA A 139 -2.51 -26.80 -10.08
CA ALA A 139 -2.17 -26.22 -11.37
C ALA A 139 -1.15 -27.09 -12.13
N TRP A 140 -0.21 -27.72 -11.41
CA TRP A 140 0.72 -28.72 -11.94
C TRP A 140 -0.01 -30.00 -12.34
N ALA A 141 -0.89 -30.53 -11.48
CA ALA A 141 -1.70 -31.70 -11.77
C ALA A 141 -2.61 -31.49 -12.99
N ALA A 142 -3.26 -30.33 -13.10
CA ALA A 142 -4.12 -29.96 -14.22
C ALA A 142 -3.35 -29.82 -15.56
N ARG A 143 -2.04 -29.55 -15.51
CA ARG A 143 -1.15 -29.46 -16.69
C ARG A 143 -0.46 -30.77 -17.04
N GLY A 144 -0.85 -31.89 -16.40
CA GLY A 144 -0.29 -33.22 -16.69
C GLY A 144 1.12 -33.44 -16.14
N GLY A 145 1.44 -32.76 -15.04
CA GLY A 145 2.78 -32.66 -14.46
C GLY A 145 3.56 -33.98 -14.31
N LYS A 146 4.66 -34.11 -15.06
CA LYS A 146 5.72 -35.11 -14.81
C LYS A 146 7.01 -34.41 -14.36
N GLY A 147 7.51 -34.80 -13.18
CA GLY A 147 8.77 -34.33 -12.59
C GLY A 147 8.65 -32.99 -11.85
N LYS A 148 8.51 -33.03 -10.52
CA LYS A 148 8.68 -31.85 -9.67
C LYS A 148 10.17 -31.48 -9.71
N PRO A 149 10.58 -30.24 -10.05
CA PRO A 149 11.97 -29.85 -9.88
C PRO A 149 12.31 -29.92 -8.40
N GLU A 150 13.38 -30.65 -8.06
CA GLU A 150 13.89 -30.70 -6.69
C GLU A 150 14.33 -29.30 -6.26
N ARG A 151 14.08 -28.98 -4.99
CA ARG A 151 14.40 -27.67 -4.39
C ARG A 151 15.89 -27.50 -4.17
#